data_AF-A0AA90YDQ3-F1
#
_entry.id   AF-A0AA90YDQ3-F1
#
_cell.length_a   1.000
_cell.length_b   1.000
_cell.length_c   1.000
_cell.angle_alpha   90.00
_cell.angle_beta   90.00
_cell.angle_gamma   90.00
#
_symmetry.space_group_name_H-M   'P 1'
#
loop_
_entity.id
_entity.type
_entity.pdbx_description
1 polymer ?
#
loop_
_entity_poly.entity_id
_entity_poly.type
_entity_poly.pdbx_seq_one_letter_code
_entity_poly.pdbx_strand_id
1 'polypeptide(L)'
;MFALFTNNAFAEDWYIGGALHEANALEWQEATQENKLATCADFIVGVYSKKLLAPELNKKIKSVDDFKPYASELAWQLNDAFTPESNPVENKKTFANQSVKSTAMMLMIMMQWVQD
;
A
#
# COMPACT_ATOMS: atom_id res chain seq x y z
N MET A 1 6.79 -0.64 -46.85
CA MET A 1 5.64 -0.20 -46.03
C MET A 1 5.88 -0.69 -44.62
N PHE A 2 6.32 0.18 -43.72
CA PHE A 2 6.58 -0.17 -42.31
C PHE A 2 5.35 0.20 -41.49
N ALA A 3 4.72 -0.78 -40.86
CA ALA A 3 3.64 -0.55 -39.91
C ALA A 3 4.24 -0.11 -38.57
N LEU A 4 3.87 1.09 -38.12
CA LEU A 4 4.17 1.58 -36.77
C LEU A 4 3.17 0.95 -35.81
N PHE A 5 3.62 0.07 -34.93
CA PHE A 5 2.84 -0.36 -33.77
C PHE A 5 2.88 0.76 -32.73
N THR A 6 1.86 1.59 -32.69
CA THR A 6 1.64 2.51 -31.57
C THR A 6 1.13 1.68 -30.39
N ASN A 7 2.02 1.29 -29.48
CA ASN A 7 1.62 0.84 -28.15
C ASN A 7 1.06 2.05 -27.41
N ASN A 8 -0.26 2.24 -27.48
CA ASN A 8 -0.97 3.03 -26.47
C ASN A 8 -0.93 2.21 -25.18
N ALA A 9 0.16 2.36 -24.42
CA ALA A 9 0.14 2.01 -23.01
C ALA A 9 -0.84 2.99 -22.36
N PHE A 10 -2.09 2.55 -22.17
CA PHE A 10 -2.97 3.17 -21.21
C PHE A 10 -2.30 2.95 -19.86
N ALA A 11 -1.55 3.95 -19.38
CA ALA A 11 -1.06 3.96 -18.03
C ALA A 11 -2.31 4.02 -17.14
N GLU A 12 -2.72 2.86 -16.63
CA GLU A 12 -3.78 2.77 -15.64
C GLU A 12 -3.35 3.62 -14.44
N ASP A 13 -4.28 4.38 -13.88
CA ASP A 13 -3.96 5.28 -12.78
C ASP A 13 -3.34 4.48 -11.62
N TRP A 14 -2.27 5.02 -11.03
CA TRP A 14 -1.43 4.31 -10.06
C TRP A 14 -2.16 3.83 -8.79
N TYR A 15 -3.37 4.34 -8.55
CA TYR A 15 -4.24 4.06 -7.41
C TYR A 15 -5.36 3.06 -7.75
N ILE A 16 -5.38 2.46 -8.95
CA ILE A 16 -6.35 1.44 -9.34
C ILE A 16 -5.82 0.04 -8.99
N GLY A 17 -6.71 -0.86 -8.57
CA GLY A 17 -6.41 -2.30 -8.41
C GLY A 17 -6.02 -2.77 -7.01
N GLY A 18 -6.26 -1.95 -5.97
CA GLY A 18 -6.02 -2.33 -4.58
C GLY A 18 -6.99 -3.42 -4.08
N ALA A 19 -6.46 -4.57 -3.68
CA ALA A 19 -7.26 -5.73 -3.27
C ALA A 19 -6.78 -6.41 -1.96
N LEU A 20 -5.71 -5.91 -1.33
CA LEU A 20 -5.06 -6.59 -0.19
C LEU A 20 -5.62 -6.17 1.19
N HIS A 21 -6.79 -5.53 1.22
CA HIS A 21 -7.41 -4.98 2.44
C HIS A 21 -7.63 -6.01 3.56
N GLU A 22 -8.03 -7.22 3.20
CA GLU A 22 -8.27 -8.32 4.15
C GLU A 22 -7.22 -9.43 4.03
N ALA A 23 -6.16 -9.18 3.25
CA ALA A 23 -5.10 -10.13 3.00
C ALA A 23 -4.19 -10.29 4.22
N ASN A 24 -3.49 -11.42 4.26
CA ASN A 24 -2.36 -11.64 5.17
C ASN A 24 -1.02 -11.29 4.51
N ALA A 25 0.04 -11.34 5.31
CA ALA A 25 1.39 -11.02 4.87
C ALA A 25 1.94 -11.97 3.78
N LEU A 26 1.48 -13.23 3.70
CA LEU A 26 1.90 -14.14 2.63
C LEU A 26 1.30 -13.71 1.28
N GLU A 27 0.02 -13.34 1.27
CA GLU A 27 -0.62 -12.78 0.08
C GLU A 27 0.01 -11.44 -0.33
N TRP A 28 0.43 -10.63 0.65
CA TRP A 28 1.22 -9.42 0.38
C TRP A 28 2.55 -9.73 -0.29
N GLN A 29 3.31 -10.72 0.19
CA GLN A 29 4.63 -11.07 -0.37
C GLN A 29 4.56 -11.40 -1.87
N GLU A 30 3.49 -12.07 -2.31
CA GLU A 30 3.28 -12.48 -3.71
C GLU A 30 2.60 -11.40 -4.58
N ALA A 31 2.08 -10.33 -3.99
CA ALA A 31 1.33 -9.32 -4.72
C ALA A 31 2.23 -8.40 -5.56
N THR A 32 1.68 -7.90 -6.67
CA THR A 32 2.36 -6.92 -7.53
C THR A 32 2.54 -5.59 -6.81
N GLN A 33 3.54 -4.82 -7.25
CA GLN A 33 3.84 -3.52 -6.65
C GLN A 33 2.67 -2.53 -6.84
N GLU A 34 1.95 -2.62 -7.96
CA GLU A 34 0.79 -1.78 -8.27
C GLU A 34 -0.36 -2.05 -7.28
N ASN A 35 -0.68 -3.33 -7.01
CA ASN A 35 -1.73 -3.70 -6.06
C ASN A 35 -1.37 -3.27 -4.62
N LYS A 36 -0.09 -3.45 -4.23
CA LYS A 36 0.43 -2.96 -2.94
C LYS A 36 0.27 -1.45 -2.81
N LEU A 37 0.68 -0.71 -3.83
CA LEU A 37 0.61 0.75 -3.84
C LEU A 37 -0.84 1.25 -3.77
N ALA A 38 -1.72 0.71 -4.60
CA ALA A 38 -3.14 1.06 -4.60
C ALA A 38 -3.81 0.72 -3.26
N THR A 39 -3.54 -0.46 -2.69
CA THR A 39 -4.07 -0.82 -1.36
C THR A 39 -3.57 0.14 -0.26
N CYS A 40 -2.30 0.54 -0.28
CA CYS A 40 -1.78 1.53 0.66
C CYS A 40 -2.46 2.90 0.50
N ALA A 41 -2.73 3.33 -0.74
CA ALA A 41 -3.48 4.55 -1.00
C ALA A 41 -4.88 4.48 -0.37
N ASP A 42 -5.59 3.36 -0.56
CA ASP A 42 -6.92 3.15 0.00
C ASP A 42 -6.94 3.21 1.53
N PHE A 43 -5.93 2.65 2.22
CA PHE A 43 -5.82 2.79 3.68
C PHE A 43 -5.67 4.24 4.12
N ILE A 44 -4.80 5.01 3.47
CA ILE A 44 -4.55 6.42 3.82
C ILE A 44 -5.79 7.27 3.50
N VAL A 45 -6.46 7.03 2.37
CA VAL A 45 -7.73 7.68 2.02
C VAL A 45 -8.83 7.32 3.04
N GLY A 46 -8.86 6.08 3.52
CA GLY A 46 -9.77 5.64 4.58
C GLY A 46 -9.57 6.40 5.89
N VAL A 47 -8.32 6.67 6.28
CA VAL A 47 -7.98 7.50 7.44
C VAL A 47 -8.33 8.97 7.19
N TYR A 48 -7.98 9.50 6.02
CA TYR A 48 -8.25 10.88 5.62
C TYR A 48 -9.75 11.20 5.61
N SER A 49 -10.57 10.34 5.00
CA SER A 49 -12.02 10.52 4.92
C SER A 49 -12.70 10.49 6.29
N LYS A 50 -12.12 9.76 7.25
CA LYS A 50 -12.55 9.73 8.65
C LYS A 50 -12.01 10.89 9.49
N LYS A 51 -11.26 11.83 8.90
CA LYS A 51 -10.61 12.97 9.56
C LYS A 51 -9.64 12.58 10.68
N LEU A 52 -9.03 11.39 10.57
CA LEU A 52 -8.05 10.88 11.52
C LEU A 52 -6.60 11.17 11.09
N LEU A 53 -6.41 11.66 9.87
CA LEU A 53 -5.09 12.01 9.36
C LEU A 53 -4.55 13.24 10.09
N ALA A 54 -3.29 13.19 10.52
CA ALA A 54 -2.63 14.28 11.22
C ALA A 54 -2.77 15.61 10.45
N PRO A 55 -3.04 16.74 11.15
CA PRO A 55 -3.26 18.05 10.53
C PRO A 55 -2.18 18.46 9.55
N GLU A 56 -0.91 18.15 9.84
CA GLU A 56 0.21 18.51 8.97
C GLU A 56 0.23 17.74 7.65
N LEU A 57 -0.30 16.50 7.62
CA LEU A 57 -0.47 15.74 6.39
C LEU A 57 -1.75 16.19 5.67
N ASN A 58 -2.85 16.36 6.41
CA ASN A 58 -4.13 16.81 5.85
C ASN A 58 -4.01 18.15 5.09
N LYS A 59 -3.21 19.10 5.60
CA LYS A 59 -2.92 20.37 4.90
C LYS A 59 -2.19 20.17 3.57
N LYS A 60 -1.41 19.11 3.40
CA LYS A 60 -0.61 18.84 2.19
C LYS A 60 -1.41 18.15 1.10
N ILE A 61 -2.46 17.41 1.46
CA ILE A 61 -3.33 16.75 0.49
C ILE A 61 -4.25 17.79 -0.19
N LYS A 62 -4.20 17.84 -1.52
CA LYS A 62 -5.06 18.69 -2.37
C LYS A 62 -5.66 17.92 -3.55
N SER A 63 -5.02 16.83 -3.93
CA SER A 63 -5.35 15.99 -5.07
C SER A 63 -5.05 14.52 -4.76
N VAL A 64 -5.48 13.63 -5.64
CA VAL A 64 -5.19 12.19 -5.50
C VAL A 64 -3.68 11.93 -5.53
N ASP A 65 -2.93 12.64 -6.39
CA ASP A 65 -1.48 12.43 -6.53
C ASP A 65 -0.69 12.79 -5.27
N ASP A 66 -1.22 13.66 -4.40
CA ASP A 66 -0.57 13.99 -3.12
C ASP A 66 -0.53 12.80 -2.15
N PHE A 67 -1.37 11.78 -2.35
CA PHE A 67 -1.32 10.53 -1.57
C PHE A 67 -0.19 9.61 -2.01
N LYS A 68 0.28 9.70 -3.25
CA LYS A 68 1.25 8.77 -3.84
C LYS A 68 2.54 8.60 -3.02
N PRO A 69 3.22 9.67 -2.54
CA PRO A 69 4.42 9.50 -1.74
C PRO A 69 4.15 8.76 -0.42
N TYR A 70 3.00 9.02 0.22
CA TYR A 70 2.62 8.34 1.46
C TYR A 70 2.24 6.87 1.24
N ALA A 71 1.52 6.58 0.15
CA ALA A 71 1.20 5.22 -0.24
C ALA A 71 2.46 4.41 -0.58
N SER A 72 3.42 5.04 -1.25
CA SER A 72 4.70 4.43 -1.60
C SER A 72 5.54 4.12 -0.36
N GLU A 73 5.61 5.09 0.57
CA GLU A 73 6.31 4.91 1.85
C GLU A 73 5.65 3.80 2.69
N LEU A 74 4.32 3.79 2.83
CA LEU A 74 3.61 2.73 3.55
C LEU A 74 3.82 1.35 2.91
N ALA A 75 3.81 1.26 1.58
CA ALA A 75 4.09 0.01 0.87
C ALA A 75 5.53 -0.46 1.11
N TRP A 76 6.50 0.46 1.18
CA TRP A 76 7.89 0.14 1.53
C TRP A 76 8.00 -0.40 2.96
N GLN A 77 7.37 0.27 3.94
CA GLN A 77 7.35 -0.18 5.33
C GLN A 77 6.68 -1.55 5.49
N LEU A 78 5.59 -1.81 4.77
CA LEU A 78 4.95 -3.13 4.76
C LEU A 78 5.80 -4.20 4.10
N ASN A 79 6.52 -3.87 3.01
CA ASN A 79 7.47 -4.79 2.40
C ASN A 79 8.60 -5.16 3.37
N ASP A 80 9.13 -4.19 4.12
CA ASP A 80 10.15 -4.44 5.14
C ASP A 80 9.60 -5.33 6.26
N ALA A 81 8.45 -4.95 6.82
CA ALA A 81 7.77 -5.70 7.89
C ALA A 81 7.39 -7.14 7.49
N PHE A 82 7.13 -7.37 6.21
CA PHE A 82 6.74 -8.67 5.65
C PHE A 82 7.84 -9.29 4.78
N THR A 83 9.12 -8.97 5.03
CA THR A 83 10.24 -9.58 4.31
C THR A 83 10.16 -11.12 4.39
N PRO A 84 10.13 -11.85 3.26
CA PRO A 84 10.00 -13.30 3.28
C PRO A 84 11.16 -14.00 4.00
N GLU A 85 10.84 -15.00 4.81
CA GLU A 85 11.85 -15.93 5.31
C GLU A 85 12.39 -16.79 4.16
N SER A 86 13.69 -17.09 4.20
CA SER A 86 14.32 -17.94 3.17
C SER A 86 13.75 -19.36 3.12
N ASN A 87 13.23 -19.86 4.24
CA ASN A 87 12.57 -21.15 4.32
C ASN A 87 11.04 -20.98 4.19
N PRO A 88 10.38 -21.59 3.18
CA PRO A 88 8.94 -21.46 2.99
C PRO A 88 8.07 -21.94 4.16
N VAL A 89 8.51 -22.96 4.91
CA VAL A 89 7.77 -23.49 6.06
C VAL A 89 7.81 -22.49 7.22
N GLU A 90 8.97 -21.91 7.51
CA GLU A 90 9.09 -20.86 8.53
C GLU A 90 8.40 -19.58 8.07
N ASN A 91 8.51 -19.19 6.80
CA ASN A 91 7.78 -18.05 6.24
C ASN A 91 6.27 -18.15 6.51
N LYS A 92 5.69 -19.31 6.16
CA LYS A 92 4.27 -19.59 6.40
C LYS A 92 3.92 -19.53 7.88
N LYS A 93 4.75 -20.11 8.75
CA LYS A 93 4.54 -20.12 10.20
C LYS A 93 4.57 -18.71 10.80
N THR A 94 5.49 -17.85 10.34
CA THR A 94 5.67 -16.48 10.82
C THR A 94 4.56 -15.54 10.35
N PHE A 95 4.16 -15.64 9.07
CA PHE A 95 3.37 -14.60 8.40
C PHE A 95 1.90 -14.96 8.13
N ALA A 96 1.47 -16.22 8.26
CA ALA A 96 0.09 -16.63 7.95
C ALA A 96 -1.00 -15.90 8.76
N ASN A 97 -0.67 -15.43 9.97
CA ASN A 97 -1.61 -14.76 10.86
C ASN A 97 -1.40 -13.24 10.95
N GLN A 98 -0.48 -12.68 10.15
CA GLN A 98 -0.22 -11.24 10.14
C GLN A 98 -1.12 -10.57 9.10
N SER A 99 -2.04 -9.72 9.55
CA SER A 99 -2.97 -8.99 8.68
C SER A 99 -2.32 -7.74 8.08
N VAL A 100 -2.47 -7.54 6.78
CA VAL A 100 -1.99 -6.35 6.07
C VAL A 100 -2.59 -5.08 6.65
N LYS A 101 -3.92 -5.03 6.79
CA LYS A 101 -4.64 -3.86 7.33
C LYS A 101 -4.22 -3.49 8.75
N SER A 102 -4.10 -4.48 9.64
CA SER A 102 -3.70 -4.21 11.02
C SER A 102 -2.28 -3.67 11.11
N THR A 103 -1.33 -4.26 10.36
CA THR A 103 0.05 -3.78 10.32
C THR A 103 0.14 -2.40 9.66
N ALA A 104 -0.61 -2.16 8.58
CA ALA A 104 -0.66 -0.85 7.91
C ALA A 104 -1.15 0.24 8.87
N MET A 105 -2.21 -0.02 9.63
CA MET A 105 -2.71 0.92 10.65
C MET A 105 -1.67 1.17 11.74
N MET A 106 -1.03 0.11 12.25
CA MET A 106 0.04 0.22 13.26
C MET A 106 1.20 1.09 12.76
N LEU A 107 1.65 0.87 11.53
CA LEU A 107 2.72 1.67 10.91
C LEU A 107 2.31 3.14 10.76
N MET A 108 1.09 3.42 10.28
CA MET A 108 0.61 4.80 10.17
C MET A 108 0.50 5.50 11.53
N ILE A 109 0.17 4.78 12.62
CA ILE A 109 0.22 5.30 13.99
C ILE A 109 1.67 5.57 14.43
N MET A 110 2.59 4.62 14.22
CA MET A 110 4.01 4.77 14.59
C MET A 110 4.70 5.91 13.85
N MET A 111 4.31 6.16 12.59
CA MET A 111 4.77 7.29 11.79
C MET A 111 4.08 8.62 12.16
N GLN A 112 3.14 8.59 13.12
CA GLN A 112 2.35 9.73 13.56
C GLN A 112 1.49 10.36 12.44
N TRP A 113 1.08 9.54 11.47
CA TRP A 113 0.19 9.97 10.39
C TRP A 113 -1.28 9.92 10.80
N VAL A 114 -1.63 9.05 11.77
CA VAL A 114 -2.96 8.93 12.36
C VAL A 114 -2.92 9.51 13.77
N GLN A 115 -3.96 10.26 14.13
CA GLN A 115 -4.16 10.73 15.51
C GLN A 115 -5.05 9.75 16.28
N ASP A 116 -4.68 9.49 17.52
CA ASP A 116 -5.50 8.76 18.50
C ASP A 116 -6.68 9.61 19.01
#